data_AF-A0A964DK14-F1
#
_entry.id   AF-A0A964DK14-F1
#
_cell.length_a   1.000
_cell.length_b   1.000
_cell.length_c   1.000
_cell.angle_alpha   90.00
_cell.angle_beta   90.00
_cell.angle_gamma   90.00
#
_symmetry.space_group_name_H-M   'P 1'
#
loop_
_entity.id
_entity.type
_entity.pdbx_description
1 polymer ?
#
loop_
_entity_poly.entity_id
_entity_poly.type
_entity_poly.pdbx_seq_one_letter_code
_entity_poly.pdbx_strand_id
1 'polypeptide(L)'
;FILAPEDGHISKCLDWIPSLRTQKHKYLLSPRKESYEILVQSLRICSELNAGILHIQTPPTFNSDENLKGIHDLLSSVDLGNVRLAWEIRGKVSDGTIELMRDMGMIHCTDISREMPAVDSDIMYTRLFGHGKHNLYQFDDAELLNIERGARERGQDNVYLTFHGAKMYSDAARLKVYEKNVTFPKVTKAVGLASLRLVLEEDAVFPATKSELIEKQGWKMFDLTENDHVHADMLLGKLSDRKYSSVEEVIGDLQLEF
;
A
#
# COMPACT_ATOMS: atom_id res chain seq x y z
N PHE A 1 1.93 -8.61 1.73
CA PHE A 1 3.10 -9.26 2.36
C PHE A 1 3.66 -8.27 3.35
N ILE A 2 3.85 -8.72 4.60
CA ILE A 2 4.44 -7.91 5.65
C ILE A 2 5.94 -8.13 5.58
N LEU A 3 6.70 -7.07 5.31
CA LEU A 3 8.13 -7.06 5.63
C LEU A 3 8.24 -6.70 7.11
N ALA A 4 8.80 -7.59 7.92
CA ALA A 4 9.17 -7.34 9.30
C ALA A 4 10.72 -7.35 9.40
N PRO A 5 11.32 -6.55 10.29
CA PRO A 5 12.76 -6.59 10.56
C PRO A 5 13.21 -7.98 11.05
N GLU A 6 14.50 -8.27 10.89
CA GLU A 6 15.11 -9.61 10.96
C GLU A 6 15.04 -10.32 12.33
N ASP A 7 14.43 -9.72 13.35
CA ASP A 7 14.32 -10.32 14.68
C ASP A 7 12.90 -10.89 14.96
N GLY A 8 12.64 -12.07 14.40
CA GLY A 8 12.03 -13.14 15.19
C GLY A 8 10.52 -13.18 15.45
N HIS A 9 9.69 -12.23 14.96
CA HIS A 9 8.24 -12.39 15.01
C HIS A 9 7.58 -11.97 13.69
N ILE A 10 7.20 -12.97 12.87
CA ILE A 10 6.22 -12.75 11.79
C ILE A 10 4.89 -12.41 12.48
N SER A 11 4.64 -11.13 12.75
CA SER A 11 3.30 -10.69 13.12
C SER A 11 2.44 -10.86 11.88
N LYS A 12 1.51 -11.81 11.93
CA LYS A 12 0.51 -11.98 10.88
C LYS A 12 -0.50 -10.85 11.06
N CYS A 13 -0.81 -10.12 10.00
CA CYS A 13 -1.96 -9.20 9.99
C CYS A 13 -3.09 -9.83 9.20
N LEU A 14 -4.30 -9.73 9.77
CA LEU A 14 -5.53 -10.20 9.14
C LEU A 14 -6.14 -9.08 8.31
N ASP A 15 -5.70 -8.97 7.06
CA ASP A 15 -6.24 -8.01 6.11
C ASP A 15 -7.47 -8.53 5.36
N TRP A 16 -7.72 -9.85 5.35
CA TRP A 16 -8.63 -10.45 4.36
C TRP A 16 -9.44 -11.65 4.86
N ILE A 17 -10.70 -11.40 5.20
CA ILE A 17 -11.76 -12.42 5.29
C ILE A 17 -12.98 -11.88 4.54
N PRO A 18 -13.31 -12.40 3.34
CA PRO A 18 -14.37 -11.85 2.48
C PRO A 18 -15.74 -11.72 3.14
N SER A 19 -16.11 -12.62 4.06
CA SER A 19 -17.38 -12.55 4.79
C SER A 19 -17.44 -11.37 5.79
N LEU A 20 -16.31 -11.00 6.39
CA LEU A 20 -16.23 -9.87 7.33
C LEU A 20 -16.19 -8.52 6.62
N ARG A 21 -15.68 -8.45 5.37
CA ARG A 21 -15.61 -7.20 4.59
C ARG A 21 -17.00 -6.60 4.34
N THR A 22 -17.97 -7.42 3.94
CA THR A 22 -19.34 -6.98 3.64
C THR A 22 -20.08 -6.51 4.90
N GLN A 23 -19.70 -7.02 6.07
CA GLN A 23 -20.33 -6.65 7.34
C GLN A 23 -19.66 -5.43 7.99
N LYS A 24 -18.32 -5.26 7.88
CA LYS A 24 -17.57 -4.11 8.42
C LYS A 24 -18.07 -2.76 7.90
N HIS A 25 -18.40 -2.67 6.61
CA HIS A 25 -18.95 -1.42 6.02
C HIS A 25 -20.44 -1.22 6.30
N LYS A 26 -21.17 -2.28 6.67
CA LYS A 26 -22.62 -2.20 6.89
C LYS A 26 -22.98 -1.59 8.24
N TYR A 27 -22.17 -1.89 9.26
CA TYR A 27 -22.45 -1.46 10.63
C TYR A 27 -21.55 -0.31 11.10
N LEU A 28 -20.48 0.05 10.37
CA LEU A 28 -19.70 1.27 10.58
C LEU A 28 -19.29 1.51 12.04
N LEU A 29 -18.81 0.49 12.75
CA LEU A 29 -18.46 0.58 14.18
C LEU A 29 -19.61 1.10 15.08
N SER A 30 -20.86 0.98 14.64
CA SER A 30 -22.03 1.34 15.44
C SER A 30 -22.16 0.35 16.60
N PRO A 31 -22.53 0.80 17.82
CA PRO A 31 -22.71 -0.06 18.99
C PRO A 31 -24.01 -0.86 18.88
N ARG A 32 -24.03 -1.82 17.95
CA ARG A 32 -25.15 -2.74 17.70
C ARG A 32 -24.64 -4.16 17.91
N LYS A 33 -25.54 -5.07 18.29
CA LYS A 33 -25.23 -6.47 18.59
C LYS A 33 -24.32 -7.11 17.53
N GLU A 34 -24.59 -6.86 16.26
CA GLU A 34 -23.83 -7.41 15.13
C GLU A 34 -22.38 -6.92 15.11
N SER A 35 -22.11 -5.66 15.46
CA SER A 35 -20.74 -5.13 15.55
C SER A 35 -19.93 -5.81 16.65
N TYR A 36 -20.55 -6.08 17.80
CA TYR A 36 -19.92 -6.82 18.89
C TYR A 36 -19.60 -8.25 18.47
N GLU A 37 -20.54 -8.95 17.82
CA GLU A 37 -20.33 -10.32 17.32
C GLU A 37 -19.18 -10.39 16.31
N ILE A 38 -19.12 -9.42 15.38
CA ILE A 38 -18.03 -9.31 14.40
C ILE A 38 -16.68 -9.07 15.08
N LEU A 39 -16.64 -8.20 16.10
CA LEU A 39 -15.41 -7.89 16.83
C LEU A 39 -14.89 -9.12 17.58
N VAL A 40 -15.76 -9.81 18.34
CA VAL A 40 -15.42 -11.05 19.06
C VAL A 40 -14.94 -12.13 18.10
N GLN A 41 -15.65 -12.33 16.98
CA GLN A 41 -15.24 -13.29 15.96
C GLN A 41 -13.87 -12.92 15.36
N SER A 42 -13.63 -11.64 15.08
CA SER A 42 -12.36 -11.18 14.52
C SER A 42 -11.20 -11.43 15.47
N LEU A 43 -11.38 -11.17 16.78
CA LEU A 43 -10.37 -11.43 17.81
C LEU A 43 -10.09 -12.92 17.98
N ARG A 44 -11.12 -13.77 17.91
CA ARG A 44 -10.93 -15.23 17.90
C ARG A 44 -10.06 -15.66 16.72
N ILE A 45 -10.32 -15.13 15.52
CA ILE A 45 -9.51 -15.46 14.34
C ILE A 45 -8.08 -14.92 14.49
N CYS A 46 -7.91 -13.73 15.09
CA CYS A 46 -6.58 -13.23 15.42
C CYS A 46 -5.83 -14.19 16.35
N SER A 47 -6.49 -14.69 17.39
CA SER A 47 -5.90 -15.68 18.30
C SER A 47 -5.55 -16.99 17.57
N GLU A 48 -6.43 -17.54 16.75
CA GLU A 48 -6.20 -18.79 16.01
C GLU A 48 -5.04 -18.66 15.01
N LEU A 49 -4.85 -17.47 14.44
CA LEU A 49 -3.77 -17.21 13.48
C LEU A 49 -2.50 -16.64 14.12
N ASN A 50 -2.50 -16.40 15.43
CA ASN A 50 -1.44 -15.67 16.14
C ASN A 50 -1.15 -14.30 15.48
N ALA A 51 -2.21 -13.57 15.15
CA ALA A 51 -2.15 -12.23 14.58
C ALA A 51 -2.12 -11.18 15.69
N GLY A 52 -1.09 -10.33 15.68
CA GLY A 52 -0.91 -9.25 16.67
C GLY A 52 -1.63 -7.95 16.33
N ILE A 53 -2.13 -7.80 15.10
CA ILE A 53 -2.81 -6.58 14.64
C ILE A 53 -4.15 -6.95 14.00
N LEU A 54 -5.22 -6.30 14.46
CA LEU A 54 -6.53 -6.31 13.83
C LEU A 54 -6.74 -5.02 13.05
N HIS A 55 -6.80 -5.16 11.72
CA HIS A 55 -7.05 -4.03 10.82
C HIS A 55 -8.55 -3.72 10.68
N ILE A 56 -8.90 -2.46 10.92
CA ILE A 56 -10.24 -1.89 10.83
C ILE A 56 -10.20 -0.81 9.76
N GLN A 57 -11.02 -0.95 8.72
CA GLN A 57 -11.16 0.06 7.68
C GLN A 57 -12.57 0.63 7.68
N THR A 58 -12.69 1.96 7.66
CA THR A 58 -13.97 2.66 7.48
C THR A 58 -14.02 3.36 6.10
N PRO A 59 -15.20 3.39 5.44
CA PRO A 59 -15.34 3.99 4.10
C PRO A 59 -15.25 5.52 4.12
N PRO A 60 -15.09 6.19 2.95
CA PRO A 60 -15.01 7.65 2.87
C PRO A 60 -16.20 8.40 3.45
N THR A 61 -17.38 7.79 3.45
CA THR A 61 -18.62 8.36 4.00
C THR A 61 -18.74 8.24 5.51
N PHE A 62 -17.80 7.56 6.17
CA PHE A 62 -17.83 7.38 7.61
C PHE A 62 -17.38 8.65 8.33
N ASN A 63 -18.19 9.09 9.30
CA ASN A 63 -17.90 10.23 10.15
C ASN A 63 -17.89 9.78 11.62
N SER A 64 -16.69 9.64 12.19
CA SER A 64 -16.52 9.20 13.58
C SER A 64 -17.12 10.19 14.59
N ASP A 65 -17.14 11.49 14.27
CA ASP A 65 -17.65 12.53 15.18
C ASP A 65 -19.12 12.33 15.56
N GLU A 66 -19.90 11.67 14.70
CA GLU A 66 -21.30 11.38 14.96
C GLU A 66 -21.50 10.40 16.13
N ASN A 67 -20.47 9.60 16.48
CA ASN A 67 -20.61 8.56 17.48
C ASN A 67 -19.30 8.10 18.14
N LEU A 68 -18.41 9.03 18.52
CA LEU A 68 -17.14 8.69 19.18
C LEU A 68 -17.33 7.82 20.43
N LYS A 69 -18.32 8.16 21.28
CA LYS A 69 -18.63 7.39 22.49
C LYS A 69 -19.05 5.96 22.16
N GLY A 70 -19.92 5.76 21.17
CA GLY A 70 -20.36 4.42 20.81
C GLY A 70 -19.25 3.56 20.22
N ILE A 71 -18.29 4.16 19.50
CA ILE A 71 -17.10 3.47 19.01
C ILE A 71 -16.21 3.07 20.18
N HIS A 72 -15.96 3.98 21.12
CA HIS A 72 -15.22 3.69 22.35
C HIS A 72 -15.85 2.53 23.13
N ASP A 73 -17.16 2.60 23.39
CA ASP A 73 -17.90 1.58 24.14
C ASP A 73 -17.85 0.21 23.44
N LEU A 74 -17.97 0.19 22.11
CA LEU A 74 -17.84 -1.04 21.30
C LEU A 74 -16.44 -1.63 21.43
N LEU A 75 -15.40 -0.85 21.17
CA LEU A 75 -14.03 -1.33 21.14
C LEU A 75 -13.50 -1.70 22.53
N SER A 76 -14.02 -1.07 23.59
CA SER A 76 -13.67 -1.36 25.00
C SER A 76 -14.49 -2.50 25.62
N SER A 77 -15.48 -3.03 24.90
CA SER A 77 -16.37 -4.09 25.42
C SER A 77 -15.74 -5.49 25.46
N VAL A 78 -14.57 -5.64 24.87
CA VAL A 78 -13.86 -6.91 24.72
C VAL A 78 -12.43 -6.76 25.24
N ASP A 79 -11.89 -7.84 25.79
CA ASP A 79 -10.47 -7.92 26.07
C ASP A 79 -9.69 -8.14 24.77
N LEU A 80 -8.84 -7.19 24.42
CA LEU A 80 -7.98 -7.26 23.22
C LEU A 80 -6.77 -8.17 23.44
N GLY A 81 -6.41 -8.48 24.70
CA GLY A 81 -5.17 -9.19 25.03
C GLY A 81 -3.96 -8.51 24.40
N ASN A 82 -3.20 -9.25 23.59
CA ASN A 82 -2.02 -8.74 22.87
C ASN A 82 -2.34 -8.16 21.48
N VAL A 83 -3.61 -8.13 21.07
CA VAL A 83 -4.00 -7.62 19.74
C VAL A 83 -4.08 -6.10 19.77
N ARG A 84 -3.37 -5.45 18.85
CA ARG A 84 -3.44 -4.00 18.63
C ARG A 84 -4.43 -3.69 17.50
N LEU A 85 -5.19 -2.61 17.66
CA LEU A 85 -6.13 -2.15 16.63
C LEU A 85 -5.43 -1.17 15.70
N ALA A 86 -5.42 -1.47 14.40
CA ALA A 86 -4.97 -0.54 13.36
C ALA A 86 -6.18 0.00 12.61
N TRP A 87 -6.42 1.31 12.67
CA TRP A 87 -7.60 1.95 12.07
C TRP A 87 -7.22 2.77 10.84
N GLU A 88 -7.70 2.34 9.68
CA GLU A 88 -7.59 3.02 8.40
C GLU A 88 -8.91 3.72 8.08
N ILE A 89 -8.91 5.05 8.22
CA ILE A 89 -10.08 5.89 7.96
C ILE A 89 -9.95 6.44 6.54
N ARG A 90 -10.84 6.03 5.64
CA ARG A 90 -10.86 6.57 4.25
C ARG A 90 -11.58 7.92 4.14
N GLY A 91 -12.21 8.37 5.22
CA GLY A 91 -12.95 9.63 5.33
C GLY A 91 -12.15 10.71 6.07
N LYS A 92 -12.85 11.70 6.62
CA LYS A 92 -12.22 12.76 7.42
C LYS A 92 -11.75 12.20 8.77
N VAL A 93 -10.51 12.54 9.14
CA VAL A 93 -9.99 12.34 10.49
C VAL A 93 -10.12 13.65 11.26
N SER A 94 -10.91 13.66 12.33
CA SER A 94 -11.13 14.82 13.21
C SER A 94 -10.23 14.76 14.45
N ASP A 95 -10.10 15.89 15.16
CA ASP A 95 -9.38 15.94 16.43
C ASP A 95 -9.95 14.95 17.46
N GLY A 96 -11.27 14.85 17.57
CA GLY A 96 -11.91 13.88 18.48
C GLY A 96 -11.63 12.43 18.09
N THR A 97 -11.41 12.14 16.80
CA THR A 97 -10.99 10.81 16.35
C THR A 97 -9.54 10.51 16.69
N ILE A 98 -8.67 11.51 16.58
CA ILE A 98 -7.26 11.43 16.98
C ILE A 98 -7.15 11.20 18.48
N GLU A 99 -7.93 11.95 19.28
CA GLU A 99 -8.01 11.78 20.74
C GLU A 99 -8.49 10.37 21.09
N LEU A 100 -9.57 9.88 20.48
CA LEU A 100 -10.06 8.52 20.70
C LEU A 100 -8.99 7.46 20.39
N MET A 101 -8.28 7.60 19.25
CA MET A 101 -7.21 6.67 18.91
C MET A 101 -6.06 6.71 19.92
N ARG A 102 -5.69 7.89 20.44
CA ARG A 102 -4.66 8.04 21.48
C ARG A 102 -5.09 7.38 22.78
N ASP A 103 -6.31 7.68 23.25
CA ASP A 103 -6.86 7.16 24.51
C ASP A 103 -6.93 5.63 24.50
N MET A 104 -7.25 5.05 23.35
CA MET A 104 -7.35 3.60 23.17
C MET A 104 -6.04 2.93 22.74
N GLY A 105 -4.94 3.69 22.60
CA GLY A 105 -3.64 3.15 22.16
C GLY A 105 -3.66 2.52 20.76
N MET A 106 -4.53 3.01 19.88
CA MET A 106 -4.73 2.50 18.53
C MET A 106 -3.62 2.98 17.58
N ILE A 107 -3.38 2.20 16.53
CA ILE A 107 -2.47 2.57 15.45
C ILE A 107 -3.29 3.29 14.38
N HIS A 108 -2.91 4.52 14.05
CA HIS A 108 -3.50 5.23 12.92
C HIS A 108 -2.84 4.75 11.61
N CYS A 109 -3.57 3.92 10.86
CA CYS A 109 -3.07 3.31 9.63
C CYS A 109 -3.33 4.24 8.45
N THR A 110 -2.28 4.92 7.99
CA THR A 110 -2.29 5.73 6.76
C THR A 110 -1.46 5.10 5.67
N ASP A 111 -1.57 5.59 4.43
CA ASP A 111 -0.58 5.35 3.39
C ASP A 111 0.55 6.37 3.54
N ILE A 112 1.67 5.97 4.15
CA ILE A 112 2.78 6.89 4.44
C ILE A 112 3.52 7.38 3.20
N SER A 113 3.25 6.81 2.03
CA SER A 113 3.70 7.41 0.77
C SER A 113 2.97 8.72 0.45
N ARG A 114 1.79 8.93 1.06
CA ARG A 114 0.92 10.10 0.83
C ARG A 114 0.80 10.99 2.05
N GLU A 115 0.61 10.40 3.23
CA GLU A 115 0.38 11.13 4.47
C GLU A 115 0.88 10.37 5.70
N MET A 116 1.49 11.09 6.63
CA MET A 116 1.96 10.51 7.88
C MET A 116 0.82 10.35 8.89
N PRO A 117 0.87 9.35 9.80
CA PRO A 117 -0.12 9.20 10.85
C PRO A 117 -0.15 10.41 11.80
N ALA A 118 -1.36 10.87 12.12
CA ALA A 118 -1.61 11.91 13.13
C ALA A 118 -1.51 11.44 14.60
N VAL A 119 -1.36 10.13 14.82
CA VAL A 119 -1.24 9.50 16.15
C VAL A 119 0.09 8.79 16.22
N ASP A 120 0.88 9.13 17.23
CA ASP A 120 2.11 8.40 17.53
C ASP A 120 1.77 7.08 18.22
N SER A 121 2.50 6.04 17.86
CA SER A 121 2.34 4.69 18.39
C SER A 121 3.73 4.06 18.55
N ASP A 122 3.82 2.98 19.30
CA ASP A 122 5.00 2.11 19.35
C ASP A 122 5.11 1.19 18.12
N ILE A 123 4.05 1.11 17.31
CA ILE A 123 3.97 0.31 16.09
C ILE A 123 3.59 1.20 14.89
N MET A 124 4.34 1.11 13.78
CA MET A 124 3.94 1.70 12.50
C MET A 124 3.24 0.61 11.71
N TYR A 125 1.95 0.77 11.43
CA TYR A 125 1.25 -0.10 10.49
C TYR A 125 0.72 0.73 9.33
N THR A 126 1.26 0.50 8.13
CA THR A 126 0.90 1.27 6.93
C THR A 126 0.53 0.37 5.77
N ARG A 127 -0.42 0.84 4.96
CA ARG A 127 -0.86 0.23 3.71
C ARG A 127 -0.49 1.15 2.56
N LEU A 128 0.52 0.75 1.79
CA LEU A 128 1.12 1.54 0.72
C LEU A 128 0.39 1.28 -0.60
N PHE A 129 -0.38 2.25 -1.07
CA PHE A 129 -1.09 2.21 -2.35
C PHE A 129 -0.36 3.00 -3.45
N GLY A 130 0.48 3.98 -3.05
CA GLY A 130 1.26 4.82 -3.96
C GLY A 130 0.41 5.88 -4.63
N HIS A 131 0.93 6.59 -5.63
CA HIS A 131 0.26 7.78 -6.18
C HIS A 131 -0.69 7.50 -7.36
N GLY A 132 -0.74 6.25 -7.82
CA GLY A 132 -1.54 5.84 -8.96
C GLY A 132 -3.06 5.75 -8.70
N LYS A 133 -3.82 5.79 -9.80
CA LYS A 133 -5.28 5.55 -9.77
C LYS A 133 -5.56 4.06 -9.62
N HIS A 134 -6.58 3.71 -8.85
CA HIS A 134 -6.99 2.31 -8.62
C HIS A 134 -5.86 1.36 -8.22
N ASN A 135 -4.85 1.86 -7.50
CA ASN A 135 -3.65 1.13 -7.08
C ASN A 135 -2.77 0.63 -8.26
N LEU A 136 -2.99 1.12 -9.47
CA LEU A 136 -2.10 0.91 -10.61
C LEU A 136 -0.89 1.83 -10.44
N TYR A 137 0.09 1.34 -9.68
CA TYR A 137 1.31 2.07 -9.36
C TYR A 137 2.44 1.10 -9.04
N GLN A 138 3.66 1.56 -9.33
CA GLN A 138 4.91 0.94 -8.92
C GLN A 138 5.79 2.06 -8.38
N PHE A 139 6.28 1.91 -7.16
CA PHE A 139 7.09 2.94 -6.53
C PHE A 139 8.45 3.07 -7.22
N ASP A 140 8.91 4.31 -7.40
CA ASP A 140 10.30 4.54 -7.80
C ASP A 140 11.27 4.38 -6.61
N ASP A 141 12.58 4.39 -6.90
CA ASP A 141 13.62 4.22 -5.89
C ASP A 141 13.55 5.32 -4.81
N ALA A 142 13.34 6.58 -5.21
CA ALA A 142 13.31 7.70 -4.28
C ALA A 142 12.08 7.66 -3.36
N GLU A 143 10.93 7.27 -3.88
CA GLU A 143 9.72 7.05 -3.10
C GLU A 143 9.91 5.94 -2.07
N LEU A 144 10.50 4.80 -2.46
CA LEU A 144 10.80 3.70 -1.53
C LEU A 144 11.75 4.15 -0.41
N LEU A 145 12.76 4.96 -0.71
CA LEU A 145 13.66 5.54 0.29
C LEU A 145 12.96 6.53 1.21
N ASN A 146 12.04 7.34 0.68
CA ASN A 146 11.27 8.28 1.49
C ASN A 146 10.34 7.55 2.46
N ILE A 147 9.71 6.46 2.01
CA ILE A 147 8.88 5.58 2.85
C ILE A 147 9.73 4.96 3.97
N GLU A 148 10.90 4.42 3.63
CA GLU A 148 11.82 3.79 4.58
C GLU A 148 12.30 4.79 5.64
N ARG A 149 12.74 5.97 5.19
CA ARG A 149 13.20 7.05 6.08
C ARG A 149 12.07 7.53 6.98
N GLY A 150 10.88 7.78 6.43
CA GLY A 150 9.72 8.22 7.21
C GLY A 150 9.28 7.21 8.26
N ALA A 151 9.49 5.92 8.00
CA ALA A 151 9.28 4.87 8.98
C ALA A 151 10.37 4.86 10.07
N ARG A 152 11.65 5.01 9.70
CA ARG A 152 12.78 5.03 10.66
C ARG A 152 12.80 6.25 11.57
N GLU A 153 12.52 7.44 11.04
CA GLU A 153 12.60 8.71 11.79
C GLU A 153 11.64 8.75 12.99
N ARG A 154 10.58 7.95 12.96
CA ARG A 154 9.65 7.82 14.09
C ARG A 154 10.15 6.90 15.20
N GLY A 155 11.35 6.32 15.06
CA GLY A 155 12.05 5.58 16.11
C GLY A 155 11.29 4.35 16.60
N GLN A 156 10.43 3.78 15.77
CA GLN A 156 9.60 2.64 16.15
C GLN A 156 10.32 1.35 15.82
N ASP A 157 10.54 0.51 16.83
CA ASP A 157 11.18 -0.80 16.67
C ASP A 157 10.31 -1.78 15.87
N ASN A 158 9.02 -1.46 15.69
CA ASN A 158 8.01 -2.32 15.06
C ASN A 158 7.35 -1.62 13.87
N VAL A 159 7.97 -1.70 12.69
CA VAL A 159 7.43 -1.16 11.44
C VAL A 159 6.88 -2.28 10.56
N TYR A 160 5.65 -2.08 10.08
CA TYR A 160 4.94 -2.96 9.17
C TYR A 160 4.58 -2.20 7.88
N LEU A 161 5.39 -2.41 6.84
CA LEU A 161 5.12 -1.89 5.50
C LEU A 161 4.34 -2.92 4.69
N THR A 162 3.07 -2.61 4.36
CA THR A 162 2.22 -3.51 3.57
C THR A 162 1.90 -2.91 2.21
N PHE A 163 2.52 -3.44 1.16
CA PHE A 163 2.34 -2.96 -0.22
C PHE A 163 1.03 -3.48 -0.82
N HIS A 164 0.27 -2.57 -1.45
CA HIS A 164 -1.03 -2.82 -2.06
C HIS A 164 -1.17 -2.27 -3.50
N GLY A 165 -0.08 -1.78 -4.09
CA GLY A 165 -0.02 -1.45 -5.52
C GLY A 165 -0.02 -2.69 -6.43
N ALA A 166 -0.24 -2.49 -7.72
CA ALA A 166 -0.24 -3.56 -8.72
C ALA A 166 1.09 -4.34 -8.78
N LYS A 167 2.21 -3.69 -8.46
CA LYS A 167 3.55 -4.30 -8.39
C LYS A 167 4.04 -4.56 -6.97
N MET A 168 3.12 -4.72 -6.01
CA MET A 168 3.41 -4.86 -4.57
C MET A 168 4.52 -5.86 -4.21
N TYR A 169 4.61 -6.99 -4.91
CA TYR A 169 5.66 -7.98 -4.67
C TYR A 169 7.04 -7.49 -5.08
N SER A 170 7.12 -6.83 -6.23
CA SER A 170 8.36 -6.27 -6.75
C SER A 170 8.84 -5.14 -5.84
N ASP A 171 7.95 -4.24 -5.44
CA ASP A 171 8.30 -3.09 -4.59
C ASP A 171 8.76 -3.53 -3.20
N ALA A 172 8.06 -4.50 -2.59
CA ALA A 172 8.49 -5.09 -1.33
C ALA A 172 9.87 -5.78 -1.46
N ALA A 173 10.09 -6.55 -2.53
CA ALA A 173 11.37 -7.23 -2.74
C ALA A 173 12.51 -6.24 -2.98
N ARG A 174 12.28 -5.19 -3.78
CA ARG A 174 13.24 -4.12 -4.07
C ARG A 174 13.67 -3.41 -2.80
N LEU A 175 12.73 -3.01 -1.96
CA LEU A 175 13.05 -2.35 -0.70
C LEU A 175 13.83 -3.29 0.24
N LYS A 176 13.42 -4.56 0.35
CA LYS A 176 14.15 -5.56 1.16
C LYS A 176 15.58 -5.80 0.69
N VAL A 177 15.82 -5.80 -0.63
CA VAL A 177 17.18 -5.93 -1.19
C VAL A 177 17.99 -4.67 -0.90
N TYR A 178 17.39 -3.48 -1.04
CA TYR A 178 18.04 -2.22 -0.72
C TYR A 178 18.49 -2.17 0.74
N GLU A 179 17.65 -2.58 1.70
CA GLU A 179 18.02 -2.60 3.12
C GLU A 179 19.29 -3.43 3.41
N LYS A 180 19.56 -4.46 2.61
CA LYS A 180 20.73 -5.34 2.75
C LYS A 180 21.96 -4.85 2.00
N ASN A 181 21.76 -4.33 0.80
CA ASN A 181 22.84 -4.06 -0.16
C ASN A 181 23.10 -2.57 -0.41
N VAL A 182 22.23 -1.69 0.09
CA VAL A 182 22.24 -0.23 -0.14
C VAL A 182 22.16 0.14 -1.63
N THR A 183 21.65 -0.78 -2.44
CA THR A 183 21.45 -0.63 -3.89
C THR A 183 20.16 -1.32 -4.29
N PHE A 184 19.32 -0.67 -5.09
CA PHE A 184 18.13 -1.30 -5.62
C PHE A 184 18.49 -2.32 -6.70
N PRO A 185 17.83 -3.50 -6.73
CA PRO A 185 18.00 -4.44 -7.83
C PRO A 185 17.24 -3.94 -9.05
N LYS A 186 17.68 -4.39 -10.23
CA LYS A 186 16.94 -4.20 -11.48
C LYS A 186 15.50 -4.72 -11.37
N VAL A 187 14.59 -4.00 -12.00
CA VAL A 187 13.17 -4.33 -12.15
C VAL A 187 12.98 -5.40 -13.23
N THR A 188 13.86 -5.43 -14.24
CA THR A 188 13.85 -6.40 -15.34
C THR A 188 15.21 -7.09 -15.50
N LYS A 189 15.29 -8.00 -16.47
CA LYS A 189 16.55 -8.71 -16.83
C LYS A 189 17.39 -7.97 -17.87
N ALA A 190 16.99 -6.78 -18.33
CA ALA A 190 17.65 -6.01 -19.37
C ALA A 190 17.73 -4.53 -18.97
N VAL A 191 18.38 -3.71 -19.80
CA VAL A 191 18.46 -2.25 -19.62
C VAL A 191 18.06 -1.51 -20.91
N GLY A 192 17.77 -0.21 -20.81
CA GLY A 192 17.37 0.64 -21.92
C GLY A 192 16.07 0.17 -22.60
N LEU A 193 16.01 0.31 -23.93
CA LEU A 193 14.82 -0.09 -24.69
C LEU A 193 14.48 -1.58 -24.60
N ALA A 194 15.47 -2.45 -24.33
CA ALA A 194 15.21 -3.86 -24.09
C ALA A 194 14.50 -4.11 -22.76
N SER A 195 14.76 -3.28 -21.74
CA SER A 195 14.00 -3.31 -20.49
C SER A 195 12.56 -2.82 -20.69
N LEU A 196 12.39 -1.68 -21.37
CA LEU A 196 11.05 -1.15 -21.70
C LEU A 196 10.22 -2.16 -22.50
N ARG A 197 10.84 -2.85 -23.46
CA ARG A 197 10.20 -3.93 -24.22
C ARG A 197 9.62 -5.00 -23.30
N LEU A 198 10.39 -5.50 -22.32
CA LEU A 198 9.93 -6.53 -21.40
C LEU A 198 8.75 -6.05 -20.55
N VAL A 199 8.74 -4.78 -20.15
CA VAL A 199 7.64 -4.16 -19.41
C VAL A 199 6.36 -4.11 -20.25
N LEU A 200 6.48 -3.73 -21.53
CA LEU A 200 5.34 -3.70 -22.45
C LEU A 200 4.84 -5.10 -22.82
N GLU A 201 5.74 -6.07 -23.03
CA GLU A 201 5.41 -7.46 -23.37
C GLU A 201 4.65 -8.20 -22.25
N GLU A 202 4.69 -7.69 -21.02
CA GLU A 202 3.98 -8.29 -19.90
C GLU A 202 2.46 -8.31 -20.10
N ASP A 203 1.87 -7.18 -20.52
CA ASP A 203 0.40 -7.05 -20.64
C ASP A 203 -0.08 -5.90 -21.55
N ALA A 204 0.78 -5.25 -22.34
CA ALA A 204 0.33 -4.17 -23.22
C ALA A 204 -0.59 -4.73 -24.32
N VAL A 205 -1.75 -4.10 -24.46
CA VAL A 205 -2.78 -4.48 -25.44
C VAL A 205 -2.69 -3.57 -26.65
N PHE A 206 -2.55 -4.17 -27.84
CA PHE A 206 -2.50 -3.46 -29.11
C PHE A 206 -3.73 -3.79 -29.99
N PRO A 207 -4.12 -2.89 -30.91
CA PRO A 207 -3.48 -1.61 -31.21
C PRO A 207 -3.79 -0.53 -30.15
N ALA A 208 -2.80 0.33 -29.85
CA ALA A 208 -2.90 1.37 -28.83
C ALA A 208 -2.34 2.71 -29.32
N THR A 209 -2.93 3.80 -28.86
CA THR A 209 -2.40 5.16 -29.03
C THR A 209 -1.30 5.47 -28.02
N LYS A 210 -0.49 6.51 -28.27
CA LYS A 210 0.48 7.04 -27.30
C LYS A 210 -0.16 7.28 -25.93
N SER A 211 -1.29 7.98 -25.89
CA SER A 211 -1.98 8.31 -24.64
C SER A 211 -2.45 7.07 -23.88
N GLU A 212 -2.97 6.05 -24.58
CA GLU A 212 -3.37 4.78 -23.95
C GLU A 212 -2.17 4.01 -23.40
N LEU A 213 -1.02 4.03 -24.09
CA LEU A 213 0.21 3.41 -23.59
C LEU A 213 0.72 4.11 -22.34
N ILE A 214 0.76 5.44 -22.32
CA ILE A 214 1.15 6.21 -21.12
C ILE A 214 0.19 5.93 -19.97
N GLU A 215 -1.12 5.97 -20.20
CA GLU A 215 -2.11 5.72 -19.16
C GLU A 215 -2.00 4.32 -18.55
N LYS A 216 -1.86 3.29 -19.40
CA LYS A 216 -1.94 1.88 -18.96
C LYS A 216 -0.60 1.29 -18.55
N GLN A 217 0.50 1.77 -19.13
CA GLN A 217 1.83 1.20 -18.96
C GLN A 217 2.83 2.17 -18.35
N GLY A 218 2.57 3.49 -18.43
CA GLY A 218 3.51 4.53 -18.01
C GLY A 218 3.90 4.46 -16.53
N TRP A 219 3.00 4.01 -15.66
CA TRP A 219 3.25 3.87 -14.22
C TRP A 219 4.19 2.72 -13.84
N LYS A 220 4.58 1.86 -14.79
CA LYS A 220 5.50 0.73 -14.54
C LYS A 220 6.95 1.19 -14.63
N MET A 221 7.81 0.64 -13.78
CA MET A 221 9.23 0.93 -13.80
C MET A 221 9.95 0.05 -14.85
N PHE A 222 10.95 0.63 -15.52
CA PHE A 222 11.93 -0.10 -16.32
C PHE A 222 13.35 0.37 -15.96
N ASP A 223 14.34 -0.43 -16.33
CA ASP A 223 15.76 -0.16 -16.08
C ASP A 223 16.31 0.66 -17.26
N LEU A 224 16.53 1.96 -17.07
CA LEU A 224 17.17 2.81 -18.07
C LEU A 224 18.65 2.46 -18.20
N THR A 225 19.32 2.30 -17.06
CA THR A 225 20.70 1.80 -16.92
C THR A 225 20.74 0.68 -15.87
N GLU A 226 21.93 0.19 -15.51
CA GLU A 226 22.06 -0.80 -14.43
C GLU A 226 21.64 -0.27 -13.05
N ASN A 227 21.66 1.05 -12.85
CA ASN A 227 21.37 1.69 -11.57
C ASN A 227 20.25 2.74 -11.63
N ASP A 228 19.81 3.13 -12.84
CA ASP A 228 18.74 4.11 -13.04
C ASP A 228 17.45 3.40 -13.41
N HIS A 229 16.50 3.41 -12.49
CA HIS A 229 15.16 2.88 -12.66
C HIS A 229 14.19 4.03 -12.83
N VAL A 230 13.37 4.02 -13.89
CA VAL A 230 12.43 5.12 -14.16
C VAL A 230 11.09 4.58 -14.66
N HIS A 231 10.04 5.38 -14.52
CA HIS A 231 8.73 5.06 -15.07
C HIS A 231 8.76 5.05 -16.60
N ALA A 232 7.99 4.13 -17.19
CA ALA A 232 7.89 3.96 -18.63
C ALA A 232 7.32 5.21 -19.33
N ASP A 233 6.55 6.03 -18.63
CA ASP A 233 6.02 7.29 -19.14
C ASP A 233 7.11 8.26 -19.64
N MET A 234 8.32 8.21 -19.07
CA MET A 234 9.47 9.00 -19.49
C MET A 234 9.78 8.78 -20.98
N LEU A 235 9.77 7.53 -21.44
CA LEU A 235 10.03 7.19 -22.83
C LEU A 235 8.75 7.16 -23.67
N LEU A 236 7.64 6.63 -23.14
CA LEU A 236 6.37 6.62 -23.87
C LEU A 236 5.87 8.04 -24.18
N GLY A 237 6.21 9.02 -23.33
CA GLY A 237 5.96 10.45 -23.55
C GLY A 237 6.66 11.04 -24.77
N LYS A 238 7.69 10.37 -25.29
CA LYS A 238 8.45 10.78 -26.48
C LYS A 238 7.91 10.21 -27.78
N LEU A 239 7.01 9.22 -27.72
CA LEU A 239 6.43 8.61 -28.92
C LEU A 239 5.77 9.65 -29.85
N SER A 240 5.83 9.39 -31.15
CA SER A 240 5.01 10.09 -32.13
C SER A 240 3.51 9.93 -31.81
N ASP A 241 2.69 10.95 -32.05
CA ASP A 241 1.24 10.87 -31.80
C ASP A 241 0.54 10.08 -32.90
N ARG A 242 0.62 8.75 -32.80
CA ARG A 242 -0.02 7.80 -33.72
C ARG A 242 -0.50 6.55 -32.99
N LYS A 243 -1.12 5.65 -33.75
CA LYS A 243 -1.47 4.30 -33.27
C LYS A 243 -0.32 3.35 -33.54
N TYR A 244 -0.04 2.52 -32.55
CA TYR A 244 0.95 1.45 -32.58
C TYR A 244 0.23 0.10 -32.66
N SER A 245 0.72 -0.80 -33.51
CA SER A 245 0.12 -2.14 -33.67
C SER A 245 0.83 -3.21 -32.87
N SER A 246 2.04 -2.95 -32.37
CA SER A 246 2.82 -3.90 -31.57
C SER A 246 3.90 -3.21 -30.73
N VAL A 247 4.55 -3.96 -29.85
CA VAL A 247 5.71 -3.50 -29.06
C VAL A 247 6.87 -3.10 -29.98
N GLU A 248 7.09 -3.81 -31.09
CA GLU A 248 8.14 -3.54 -32.07
C GLU A 248 7.99 -2.16 -32.69
N GLU A 249 6.76 -1.76 -33.02
CA GLU A 249 6.52 -0.41 -33.54
C GLU A 249 6.82 0.65 -32.49
N VAL A 250 6.49 0.41 -31.22
CA VAL A 250 6.78 1.34 -30.11
C VAL A 250 8.29 1.49 -29.92
N ILE A 251 9.01 0.37 -29.82
CA ILE A 251 10.46 0.38 -29.65
C ILE A 251 11.16 0.98 -30.87
N GLY A 252 10.69 0.68 -32.08
CA GLY A 252 11.26 1.22 -33.32
C GLY A 252 11.08 2.73 -33.46
N ASP A 253 9.96 3.29 -33.01
CA ASP A 253 9.73 4.75 -32.99
C ASP A 253 10.70 5.43 -32.02
N LEU A 254 10.87 4.88 -30.81
CA LEU A 254 11.80 5.40 -29.82
C LEU A 254 13.26 5.34 -30.28
N GLN A 255 13.65 4.36 -31.09
CA GLN A 255 14.99 4.28 -31.66
C GLN A 255 15.30 5.41 -32.65
N LEU A 256 14.29 6.03 -33.26
CA LEU A 256 14.49 7.14 -34.20
C LEU A 256 14.73 8.48 -33.48
N GLU A 257 14.46 8.54 -32.17
CA GLU A 257 14.69 9.73 -31.33
C GLU A 257 16.07 9.76 -30.65
N PHE A 258 16.86 8.69 -30.76
CA PHE A 258 18.24 8.56 -30.23
C PHE A 258 19.26 8.40 -31.36
#